data_AF-A0A3D2VWV4-F1
#
_entry.id   AF-A0A3D2VWV4-F1
#
_cell.length_a   1.000
_cell.length_b   1.000
_cell.length_c   1.000
_cell.angle_alpha   90.00
_cell.angle_beta   90.00
_cell.angle_gamma   90.00
#
_symmetry.space_group_name_H-M   'P 1'
#
loop_
_entity.id
_entity.type
_entity.pdbx_description
1 polymer ?
#
loop_
_entity_poly.entity_id
_entity_poly.type
_entity_poly.pdbx_seq_one_letter_code
_entity_poly.pdbx_strand_id
1 'polypeptide(L)'
;MAAYSGDMTSLVIIARFASRSEALIAQSLLRSEGVETLMPEFNVLMAELDPSMMEHGWRLMGRSVDVLKAQAILRDAQADAAEL
;
A
#
# COMPACT_ATOMS: atom_id res chain seq x y z
N MET A 1 -23.71 27.83 -8.25
CA MET A 1 -22.72 27.09 -9.05
C MET A 1 -22.14 26.04 -8.13
N ALA A 2 -22.56 24.78 -8.29
CA ALA A 2 -22.26 23.71 -7.33
C ALA A 2 -20.76 23.41 -7.30
N ALA A 3 -20.24 23.20 -6.09
CA ALA A 3 -18.85 22.94 -5.79
C ALA A 3 -18.37 21.65 -6.47
N TYR A 4 -17.16 21.68 -7.03
CA TYR A 4 -16.38 20.47 -7.24
C TYR A 4 -15.15 20.54 -6.33
N SER A 5 -15.33 20.12 -5.08
CA SER A 5 -14.22 19.84 -4.16
C SER A 5 -13.54 18.56 -4.66
N GLY A 6 -12.64 18.70 -5.62
CA GLY A 6 -11.94 17.59 -6.26
C GLY A 6 -10.84 16.96 -5.40
N ASP A 7 -11.15 16.59 -4.16
CA ASP A 7 -10.13 16.07 -3.25
C ASP A 7 -10.70 15.18 -2.14
N MET A 8 -11.19 13.95 -2.42
CA MET A 8 -11.70 13.08 -1.34
C MET A 8 -11.56 11.54 -1.49
N THR A 9 -11.14 10.96 -2.63
CA THR A 9 -11.17 9.47 -2.77
C THR A 9 -10.18 8.84 -3.76
N SER A 10 -9.13 9.54 -4.19
CA SER A 10 -8.12 8.94 -5.07
C SER A 10 -7.25 7.94 -4.31
N LEU A 11 -7.42 6.65 -4.62
CA LEU A 11 -6.52 5.58 -4.18
C LEU A 11 -5.27 5.57 -5.04
N VAL A 12 -4.11 5.55 -4.39
CA VAL A 12 -2.80 5.52 -5.05
C VAL A 12 -1.93 4.43 -4.44
N ILE A 13 -0.92 3.98 -5.19
CA ILE A 13 0.06 2.99 -4.71
C ILE A 13 0.98 3.68 -3.71
N ILE A 14 1.01 3.18 -2.48
CA ILE A 14 1.90 3.64 -1.40
C ILE A 14 3.24 2.90 -1.48
N ALA A 15 3.18 1.58 -1.63
CA ALA A 15 4.35 0.71 -1.62
C ALA A 15 4.12 -0.56 -2.44
N ARG A 16 5.24 -1.20 -2.82
CA ARG A 16 5.28 -2.51 -3.48
C ARG A 16 6.15 -3.45 -2.67
N PHE A 17 5.74 -4.71 -2.58
CA PHE A 17 6.41 -5.75 -1.81
C PHE A 17 6.65 -6.98 -2.67
N ALA A 18 7.74 -7.70 -2.42
CA ALA A 18 8.06 -8.92 -3.15
C ALA A 18 7.16 -10.08 -2.71
N SER A 19 6.76 -10.11 -1.43
CA SER A 19 5.92 -11.15 -0.86
C SER A 19 4.62 -10.63 -0.24
N ARG A 20 3.62 -11.52 -0.15
CA ARG A 20 2.34 -11.23 0.53
C ARG A 20 2.57 -10.92 2.01
N SER A 21 3.45 -11.67 2.65
CA SER A 21 3.72 -11.56 4.07
C SER A 21 4.26 -10.17 4.42
N GLU A 22 5.22 -9.66 3.65
CA GLU A 22 5.74 -8.29 3.83
C GLU A 22 4.63 -7.24 3.65
N ALA A 23 3.79 -7.39 2.63
CA ALA A 23 2.67 -6.47 2.40
C ALA A 23 1.65 -6.49 3.55
N LEU A 24 1.37 -7.66 4.13
CA LEU A 24 0.48 -7.81 5.29
C LEU A 24 1.07 -7.18 6.55
N ILE A 25 2.38 -7.34 6.79
CA ILE A 25 3.07 -6.70 7.91
C ILE A 25 2.99 -5.18 7.77
N ALA A 26 3.33 -4.64 6.59
CA ALA A 26 3.26 -3.21 6.29
C ALA A 26 1.83 -2.66 6.42
N GLN A 27 0.83 -3.38 5.90
CA GLN A 27 -0.58 -3.01 6.06
C GLN A 27 -1.00 -2.96 7.53
N SER A 28 -0.52 -3.91 8.34
CA SER A 28 -0.88 -3.99 9.77
C SER A 28 -0.24 -2.84 10.55
N LEU A 29 1.01 -2.52 10.26
CA LEU A 29 1.72 -1.36 10.82
C LEU A 29 1.03 -0.04 10.45
N LEU A 30 0.71 0.16 9.17
CA LEU A 30 0.02 1.39 8.74
C LEU A 30 -1.34 1.52 9.41
N ARG A 31 -2.06 0.40 9.59
CA ARG A 31 -3.34 0.37 10.30
C ARG A 31 -3.20 0.76 11.77
N SER A 32 -2.15 0.32 12.48
CA SER A 32 -1.94 0.72 13.88
C SER A 32 -1.64 2.21 14.03
N GLU A 33 -1.06 2.83 13.00
CA GLU A 33 -0.82 4.28 12.92
C GLU A 33 -2.01 5.09 12.37
N GLY A 34 -3.16 4.44 12.20
CA GLY A 34 -4.41 5.05 11.71
C GLY A 34 -4.42 5.36 10.21
N VAL A 35 -3.56 4.73 9.42
CA VAL A 35 -3.54 4.85 7.96
C VAL A 35 -4.29 3.65 7.35
N GLU A 36 -5.42 3.94 6.73
CA GLU A 36 -6.20 2.93 6.03
C GLU A 36 -5.58 2.59 4.68
N THR A 37 -5.40 1.30 4.43
CA THR A 37 -4.84 0.77 3.18
C THR A 37 -5.61 -0.43 2.68
N LEU A 38 -5.58 -0.60 1.37
CA LEU A 38 -6.18 -1.70 0.63
C LEU A 38 -5.05 -2.45 -0.08
N MET A 39 -5.07 -3.77 0.01
CA MET A 39 -4.18 -4.63 -0.76
C MET A 39 -5.05 -5.35 -1.79
N PRO A 40 -5.06 -4.93 -3.07
CA PRO A 40 -5.89 -5.57 -4.07
C PRO A 40 -5.45 -7.03 -4.24
N GLU A 41 -6.33 -7.97 -3.93
CA GLU A 41 -6.13 -9.40 -4.22
C GLU A 41 -6.16 -9.71 -5.72
N PHE A 42 -6.40 -8.69 -6.57
CA PHE A 42 -6.45 -8.79 -8.02
C PHE A 42 -5.20 -9.46 -8.62
N ASN A 43 -4.03 -9.28 -8.00
CA ASN A 43 -2.78 -9.93 -8.44
C ASN A 43 -2.82 -11.45 -8.22
N VAL A 44 -3.56 -11.95 -7.23
CA VAL A 44 -3.74 -13.39 -6.96
C VAL A 44 -4.76 -13.97 -7.94
N LEU A 45 -5.88 -13.27 -8.14
CA LEU A 45 -6.96 -13.69 -9.04
C LEU A 45 -6.53 -13.71 -10.52
N MET A 46 -5.68 -12.78 -10.96
CA MET A 46 -5.20 -12.72 -12.34
C MET A 46 -3.92 -13.51 -12.59
N ALA A 47 -3.19 -13.94 -11.56
CA ALA A 47 -1.99 -14.77 -11.78
C ALA A 47 -2.32 -16.14 -12.41
N GLU A 48 -3.56 -16.62 -12.25
CA GLU A 48 -4.05 -17.80 -12.95
C GLU A 48 -4.26 -17.55 -14.46
N LEU A 49 -4.48 -16.29 -14.86
CA LEU A 49 -4.72 -15.86 -16.24
C LEU A 49 -3.46 -15.31 -16.93
N ASP A 50 -2.62 -14.61 -16.19
CA ASP A 50 -1.35 -14.04 -16.65
C ASP A 50 -0.30 -14.07 -15.52
N PRO A 51 0.66 -15.00 -15.56
CA PRO A 51 1.73 -15.11 -14.56
C PRO A 51 2.62 -13.86 -14.46
N SER A 52 2.70 -13.03 -15.50
CA SER A 52 3.51 -11.80 -15.49
C SER A 52 2.97 -10.75 -14.51
N MET A 53 1.68 -10.84 -14.13
CA MET A 53 1.07 -9.96 -13.13
C MET A 53 1.66 -10.15 -11.72
N MET A 54 2.27 -11.31 -11.45
CA MET A 54 3.05 -11.57 -10.23
C MET A 54 4.45 -10.91 -10.27
N GLU A 55 5.00 -10.59 -11.45
CA GLU A 55 6.32 -9.95 -11.59
C GLU A 55 6.36 -8.54 -10.99
N HIS A 56 5.19 -7.90 -10.86
CA HIS A 56 5.08 -6.55 -10.30
C HIS A 56 4.86 -6.52 -8.77
N GLY A 57 4.85 -7.69 -8.12
CA GLY A 57 4.76 -7.83 -6.67
C GLY A 57 3.41 -7.42 -6.08
N TRP A 58 3.34 -7.38 -4.74
CA TRP A 58 2.15 -7.03 -3.97
C TRP A 58 2.05 -5.51 -3.82
N ARG A 59 0.90 -4.94 -4.16
CA ARG A 59 0.66 -3.49 -4.13
C ARG A 59 -0.16 -3.12 -2.91
N LEU A 60 0.35 -2.19 -2.10
CA LEU A 60 -0.43 -1.58 -1.04
C LEU A 60 -0.91 -0.21 -1.51
N MET A 61 -2.22 -0.03 -1.53
CA MET A 61 -2.89 1.19 -1.95
C MET A 61 -3.47 1.91 -0.73
N GLY A 62 -3.52 3.23 -0.77
CA GLY A 62 -4.22 4.02 0.22
C GLY A 62 -4.62 5.36 -0.34
N ARG A 63 -5.21 6.20 0.51
CA ARG A 63 -5.69 7.52 0.08
C ARG A 63 -4.51 8.42 -0.25
N SER A 64 -4.66 9.23 -1.29
CA SER A 64 -3.62 10.17 -1.74
C SER A 64 -3.14 11.10 -0.63
N VAL A 65 -4.05 11.53 0.25
CA VAL A 65 -3.75 12.40 1.40
C VAL A 65 -2.85 11.74 2.45
N ASP A 66 -2.86 10.42 2.54
CA ASP A 66 -2.11 9.66 3.55
C ASP A 66 -0.76 9.15 3.04
N VAL A 67 -0.42 9.36 1.76
CA VAL A 67 0.79 8.80 1.12
C VAL A 67 2.07 9.19 1.84
N LEU A 68 2.24 10.49 2.11
CA LEU A 68 3.47 10.99 2.73
C LEU A 68 3.63 10.45 4.15
N LYS A 69 2.53 10.40 4.91
CA LYS A 69 2.51 9.80 6.26
C LYS A 69 2.86 8.31 6.19
N ALA A 70 2.24 7.57 5.28
CA ALA A 70 2.49 6.15 5.10
C ALA A 70 3.94 5.85 4.72
N GLN A 71 4.52 6.63 3.80
CA GLN A 71 5.92 6.47 3.40
C GLN A 71 6.92 6.83 4.50
N ALA A 72 6.59 7.79 5.38
CA ALA A 72 7.41 8.07 6.55
C ALA A 72 7.42 6.87 7.51
N ILE A 73 6.25 6.37 7.92
CA ILE A 73 6.11 5.21 8.81
C ILE A 73 6.86 3.99 8.28
N LEU A 74 6.72 3.68 6.99
CA LEU A 74 7.39 2.52 6.40
C LEU A 74 8.91 2.68 6.36
N ARG A 75 9.43 3.89 6.17
CA ARG A 75 10.88 4.15 6.19
C ARG A 75 11.44 4.04 7.60
N ASP A 76 10.74 4.61 8.58
CA ASP A 76 11.16 4.54 9.98
C ASP A 76 11.22 3.08 10.45
N ALA A 77 10.19 2.29 10.14
CA ALA A 77 10.19 0.86 10.46
C ALA A 77 11.28 0.05 9.73
N GLN A 78 11.68 0.44 8.51
CA GLN A 78 12.83 -0.18 7.83
C GLN A 78 14.16 0.18 8.49
N ALA A 79 14.31 1.41 8.97
CA ALA A 79 15.51 1.82 9.70
C ALA A 79 15.64 1.04 11.00
N ASP A 80 14.57 0.95 11.79
CA ASP A 80 14.54 0.19 13.04
C ASP A 80 14.86 -1.30 12.82
N ALA A 81 14.36 -1.90 11.73
CA ALA A 81 14.64 -3.30 11.41
C ALA A 81 16.09 -3.56 10.97
N ALA A 82 16.79 -2.55 10.44
CA ALA A 82 18.18 -2.68 9.98
C ALA A 82 19.21 -2.53 11.10
N GLU A 83 18.80 -2.01 12.27
CA GLU A 83 19.65 -1.86 13.45
C GLU A 83 19.65 -3.11 14.37
N LEU A 84 18.83 -4.12 14.04
CA LEU A 84 18.70 -5.39 14.76
C LEU A 84 19.54 -6.50 14.12
#